data_AF-A0A3R6ZV63-F1
#
_entry.id   AF-A0A3R6ZV63-F1
#
_cell.length_a   1.000
_cell.length_b   1.000
_cell.length_c   1.000
_cell.angle_alpha   90.00
_cell.angle_beta   90.00
_cell.angle_gamma   90.00
#
_symmetry.space_group_name_H-M   'P 1'
#
loop_
_entity.id
_entity.type
_entity.pdbx_description
1 polymer ?
#
loop_
_entity_poly.entity_id
_entity_poly.type
_entity_poly.pdbx_seq_one_letter_code
_entity_poly.pdbx_strand_id
1 'polypeptide(L)'
;MWWLDAQFSNEKKTPPCGFKAFAIACLHQGEKGQAESYASRITQPDEKFDTLVHLQMWTAALDMAVKLKDPDKLSSVRNNCPLPDIHAQIDHAAQQLGFI
;
A
#
# COMPACT_ATOMS: atom_id res chain seq x y z
N MET A 1 26.35 10.01 -35.12
CA MET A 1 26.08 10.96 -34.03
C MET A 1 25.31 10.19 -32.96
N TRP A 2 26.05 9.59 -32.02
CA TRP A 2 25.53 8.66 -31.01
C TRP A 2 25.47 9.41 -29.69
N TRP A 3 24.35 10.08 -29.45
CA TRP A 3 24.05 10.75 -28.19
C TRP A 3 22.68 10.30 -27.77
N LEU A 4 22.59 9.33 -26.86
CA LEU A 4 21.45 9.11 -25.95
C LEU A 4 21.65 7.93 -24.98
N ASP A 5 22.83 7.29 -24.92
CA ASP A 5 23.09 6.18 -23.98
C ASP A 5 23.63 6.59 -22.59
N ALA A 6 23.63 7.89 -22.24
CA ALA A 6 24.33 8.37 -21.04
C ALA A 6 23.45 9.15 -20.04
N GLN A 7 22.17 8.82 -19.89
CA GLN A 7 21.32 9.43 -18.83
C GLN A 7 20.46 8.46 -18.01
N PHE A 8 20.63 7.14 -18.12
CA PHE A 8 19.95 6.18 -17.24
C PHE A 8 20.89 5.48 -16.24
N SER A 9 22.07 6.05 -16.00
CA SER A 9 23.11 5.38 -15.20
C SER A 9 23.37 5.98 -13.80
N ASN A 10 22.50 6.84 -13.24
CA ASN A 10 22.83 7.45 -11.93
C ASN A 10 21.68 7.76 -10.95
N GLU A 11 20.50 7.17 -11.07
CA GLU A 11 19.48 7.29 -10.01
C GLU A 11 19.35 5.97 -9.23
N LYS A 12 19.93 6.01 -8.03
CA LYS A 12 19.80 5.08 -6.90
C LYS A 12 18.76 3.96 -7.08
N LYS A 13 19.21 2.82 -7.61
CA LYS A 13 18.84 1.43 -7.24
C LYS A 13 17.45 1.23 -6.62
N THR A 14 16.40 1.73 -7.24
CA THR A 14 15.06 1.17 -7.12
C THR A 14 14.86 0.32 -8.37
N PRO A 15 14.51 -0.98 -8.25
CA PRO A 15 14.14 -1.75 -9.43
C PRO A 15 13.05 -0.96 -10.18
N PRO A 16 13.07 -0.91 -11.53
CA PRO A 16 12.17 -0.05 -12.31
C PRO A 16 10.67 -0.32 -12.07
N CYS A 17 10.31 -1.42 -11.41
CA CYS A 17 8.94 -1.74 -11.01
C CYS A 17 8.63 -1.60 -9.49
N GLY A 18 9.55 -1.07 -8.68
CA GLY A 18 9.37 -0.89 -7.23
C GLY A 18 9.13 -2.20 -6.47
N PHE A 19 8.96 -2.13 -5.15
CA PHE A 19 8.62 -3.32 -4.35
C PHE A 19 7.13 -3.69 -4.48
N LYS A 20 6.29 -2.75 -4.90
CA LYS A 20 4.86 -2.94 -5.17
C LYS A 20 4.61 -4.06 -6.17
N ALA A 21 5.31 -4.07 -7.30
CA ALA A 21 5.11 -5.10 -8.33
C ALA A 21 5.51 -6.51 -7.84
N PHE A 22 6.57 -6.62 -7.03
CA PHE A 22 6.95 -7.88 -6.41
C PHE A 22 5.89 -8.39 -5.43
N ALA A 23 5.36 -7.51 -4.59
CA ALA A 23 4.32 -7.89 -3.65
C ALA A 23 3.06 -8.40 -4.38
N ILE A 24 2.65 -7.72 -5.45
CA ILE A 24 1.50 -8.13 -6.28
C ILE A 24 1.76 -9.48 -6.95
N ALA A 25 2.96 -9.69 -7.51
CA ALA A 25 3.34 -10.95 -8.12
C ALA A 25 3.35 -12.11 -7.11
N CYS A 26 3.83 -11.87 -5.88
CA CYS A 26 3.78 -12.84 -4.79
C CYS A 26 2.32 -13.19 -4.42
N LEU A 27 1.42 -12.20 -4.37
CA LEU A 27 0.00 -12.47 -4.12
C LEU A 27 -0.62 -13.34 -5.22
N HIS A 28 -0.31 -13.07 -6.49
CA HIS A 28 -0.78 -13.90 -7.60
C HIS A 28 -0.27 -15.35 -7.53
N GLN A 29 0.91 -15.56 -6.96
CA GLN A 29 1.47 -16.90 -6.71
C GLN A 29 0.92 -17.56 -5.44
N GLY A 30 0.06 -16.87 -4.66
CA GLY A 30 -0.46 -17.37 -3.38
C GLY A 30 0.50 -17.20 -2.19
N GLU A 31 1.68 -16.60 -2.41
CA GLU A 31 2.73 -16.37 -1.42
C GLU A 31 2.45 -15.10 -0.61
N LYS A 32 1.32 -15.07 0.12
CA LYS A 32 0.89 -13.90 0.91
C LYS A 32 1.97 -13.43 1.90
N GLY A 33 2.63 -14.34 2.61
CA GLY A 33 3.68 -13.97 3.57
C GLY A 33 4.90 -13.27 2.94
N GLN A 34 5.23 -13.60 1.69
CA GLN A 34 6.26 -12.89 0.95
C GLN A 34 5.77 -11.51 0.50
N ALA A 35 4.54 -11.41 0.01
CA ALA A 35 3.93 -10.14 -0.36
C ALA A 35 3.91 -9.14 0.82
N GLU A 36 3.57 -9.62 2.01
CA GLU A 36 3.64 -8.88 3.27
C GLU A 36 5.05 -8.40 3.59
N SER A 37 6.03 -9.30 3.48
CA SER A 37 7.43 -8.98 3.69
C SER A 37 7.90 -7.87 2.76
N TYR A 38 7.52 -7.91 1.48
CA TYR A 38 7.85 -6.85 0.52
C TYR A 38 7.11 -5.54 0.81
N ALA A 39 5.81 -5.60 1.14
CA ALA A 39 5.04 -4.42 1.54
C ALA A 39 5.64 -3.74 2.77
N SER A 40 6.15 -4.51 3.74
CA SER A 40 6.81 -3.96 4.94
C SER A 40 8.09 -3.17 4.62
N ARG A 41 8.78 -3.53 3.53
CA ARG A 41 10.03 -2.88 3.07
C ARG A 41 9.78 -1.57 2.33
N ILE A 42 8.54 -1.28 1.93
CA ILE A 42 8.20 0.00 1.32
C ILE A 42 8.28 1.09 2.38
N THR A 43 9.16 2.06 2.16
CA THR A 43 9.42 3.17 3.10
C THR A 43 8.46 4.33 2.89
N GLN A 44 7.94 4.50 1.68
CA GLN A 44 6.98 5.55 1.34
C GLN A 44 5.58 5.18 1.85
N PRO A 45 4.96 5.96 2.76
CA PRO A 45 3.66 5.63 3.34
C PRO A 45 2.56 5.49 2.29
N ASP A 46 2.53 6.37 1.29
CA ASP A 46 1.54 6.35 0.21
C ASP A 46 1.67 5.10 -0.65
N GLU A 47 2.88 4.80 -1.12
CA GLU A 47 3.15 3.61 -1.92
C GLU A 47 2.87 2.32 -1.12
N LYS A 48 3.18 2.33 0.18
CA LYS A 48 2.91 1.20 1.07
C LYS A 48 1.41 0.98 1.24
N PHE A 49 0.65 2.04 1.47
CA PHE A 49 -0.81 1.98 1.57
C PHE A 49 -1.42 1.44 0.28
N ASP A 50 -1.05 1.99 -0.87
CA ASP A 50 -1.50 1.53 -2.19
C ASP A 50 -1.20 0.05 -2.42
N THR A 51 -0.02 -0.39 -2.00
CA THR A 51 0.39 -1.79 -2.08
C THR A 51 -0.50 -2.65 -1.19
N LEU A 52 -0.73 -2.28 0.07
CA LEU A 52 -1.59 -3.05 0.98
C LEU A 52 -3.04 -3.14 0.47
N VAL A 53 -3.58 -2.07 -0.10
CA VAL A 53 -4.90 -2.07 -0.74
C VAL A 53 -4.94 -3.03 -1.93
N HIS A 54 -3.93 -2.99 -2.81
CA HIS A 54 -3.80 -3.96 -3.92
C HIS A 54 -3.67 -5.40 -3.43
N LEU A 55 -2.98 -5.59 -2.31
CA LEU A 55 -2.81 -6.91 -1.70
C LEU A 55 -4.07 -7.40 -0.98
N GLN A 56 -5.14 -6.60 -0.95
CA GLN A 56 -6.36 -6.84 -0.18
C GLN A 56 -6.07 -7.04 1.32
N MET A 57 -4.99 -6.42 1.81
CA MET A 57 -4.58 -6.44 3.21
C MET A 57 -5.26 -5.31 3.97
N TRP A 58 -6.58 -5.41 4.06
CA TRP A 58 -7.43 -4.33 4.55
C TRP A 58 -7.15 -3.94 6.00
N THR A 59 -6.84 -4.92 6.87
CA THR A 59 -6.48 -4.68 8.27
C THR A 59 -5.20 -3.85 8.39
N ALA A 60 -4.16 -4.18 7.62
CA ALA A 60 -2.90 -3.43 7.62
C ALA A 60 -3.05 -2.05 6.95
N ALA A 61 -3.85 -1.95 5.88
CA ALA A 61 -4.15 -0.68 5.23
C ALA A 61 -4.93 0.25 6.16
N LEU A 62 -5.91 -0.29 6.90
CA LEU A 62 -6.66 0.43 7.92
C LEU A 62 -5.76 0.95 9.03
N ASP A 63 -4.94 0.08 9.64
CA ASP A 63 -4.01 0.47 10.71
C ASP A 63 -3.12 1.63 10.27
N MET A 64 -2.65 1.59 9.03
CA MET A 64 -1.86 2.66 8.45
C MET A 64 -2.65 3.96 8.26
N ALA A 65 -3.87 3.90 7.73
CA ALA A 65 -4.73 5.07 7.58
C ALA A 65 -5.03 5.73 8.93
N VAL A 66 -5.28 4.91 9.97
CA VAL A 66 -5.48 5.37 11.35
C VAL A 66 -4.21 6.02 11.91
N LYS A 67 -3.05 5.38 11.71
CA LYS A 67 -1.76 5.88 12.19
C LYS A 67 -1.36 7.19 11.51
N LEU A 68 -1.65 7.31 10.21
CA LEU A 68 -1.44 8.54 9.45
C LEU A 68 -2.48 9.61 9.77
N LYS A 69 -3.58 9.25 10.44
CA LYS A 69 -4.75 10.10 10.71
C LYS A 69 -5.25 10.76 9.43
N ASP A 70 -5.32 9.97 8.38
CA ASP A 70 -5.67 10.41 7.04
C ASP A 70 -7.10 9.91 6.72
N PRO A 71 -8.10 10.81 6.74
CA PRO A 71 -9.48 10.44 6.47
C PRO A 71 -9.69 9.98 5.02
N ASP A 72 -8.95 10.53 4.05
CA ASP A 72 -9.05 10.14 2.64
C ASP A 72 -8.58 8.70 2.44
N LYS A 73 -7.50 8.31 3.12
CA LYS A 73 -7.03 6.91 3.12
C LYS A 73 -8.04 5.98 3.79
N LEU A 74 -8.62 6.37 4.93
CA LEU A 74 -9.67 5.61 5.61
C LEU A 74 -10.89 5.38 4.69
N SER A 75 -11.37 6.43 4.02
CA SER A 75 -12.44 6.34 3.04
C SER A 75 -12.05 5.48 1.84
N SER A 76 -10.79 5.54 1.39
CA SER A 76 -10.27 4.70 0.31
C SER A 76 -10.32 3.22 0.69
N VAL A 77 -9.88 2.83 1.90
CA VAL A 77 -10.03 1.43 2.37
C VAL A 77 -11.49 1.02 2.38
N ARG A 78 -12.39 1.89 2.86
CA ARG A 78 -13.84 1.60 2.93
C ARG A 78 -14.44 1.34 1.55
N ASN A 79 -14.11 2.19 0.59
CA ASN A 79 -14.67 2.13 -0.77
C ASN A 79 -14.14 0.94 -1.56
N ASN A 80 -12.90 0.52 -1.29
CA ASN A 80 -12.26 -0.60 -2.00
C ASN A 80 -12.49 -1.96 -1.31
N CYS A 81 -12.72 -1.98 0.00
CA CYS A 81 -12.94 -3.21 0.76
C CYS A 81 -14.42 -3.63 0.70
N PRO A 82 -14.75 -4.86 0.30
CA PRO A 82 -16.13 -5.36 0.35
C PRO A 82 -16.51 -6.02 1.70
N LEU A 83 -15.59 -6.07 2.67
CA LEU A 83 -15.78 -6.83 3.91
C LEU A 83 -16.49 -5.99 4.98
N PRO A 84 -17.64 -6.43 5.50
CA PRO A 84 -18.39 -5.66 6.51
C PRO A 84 -17.64 -5.53 7.84
N ASP A 85 -16.84 -6.54 8.22
CA ASP A 85 -16.03 -6.49 9.44
C ASP A 85 -14.98 -5.38 9.41
N ILE A 86 -14.42 -5.09 8.24
CA ILE A 86 -13.45 -4.00 8.06
C ILE A 86 -14.18 -2.66 8.07
N HIS A 87 -15.37 -2.58 7.47
CA HIS A 87 -16.18 -1.35 7.50
C HIS A 87 -16.52 -0.92 8.92
N ALA A 88 -16.92 -1.87 9.78
CA ALA A 88 -17.17 -1.59 11.19
C ALA A 88 -15.92 -1.05 11.91
N GLN A 89 -14.73 -1.59 11.61
CA GLN A 89 -13.47 -1.11 12.17
C GLN A 89 -13.09 0.27 11.66
N ILE A 90 -13.33 0.55 10.37
CA ILE A 90 -13.15 1.88 9.76
C ILE A 90 -14.04 2.91 10.44
N ASP A 91 -15.33 2.62 10.58
CA ASP A 91 -16.29 3.53 11.20
C ASP A 91 -15.92 3.81 12.67
N HIS A 92 -15.55 2.77 13.42
CA HIS A 92 -15.05 2.92 14.78
C HIS A 92 -13.78 3.78 14.84
N ALA A 93 -12.82 3.53 13.95
CA ALA A 93 -11.59 4.31 13.90
C ALA A 93 -11.83 5.78 13.51
N ALA A 94 -12.75 6.03 12.57
CA ALA A 94 -13.13 7.37 12.16
C ALA A 94 -13.77 8.17 13.31
N GLN A 95 -14.62 7.52 14.13
CA GLN A 95 -15.19 8.11 15.35
C GLN A 95 -14.11 8.45 16.39
N GLN A 96 -13.18 7.51 16.64
CA GLN A 96 -12.08 7.73 17.60
C GLN A 96 -11.15 8.87 17.19
N LEU A 97 -10.97 9.07 15.88
CA LEU A 97 -10.16 10.16 15.34
C LEU A 97 -10.94 11.49 15.21
N GLY A 98 -12.27 11.47 15.40
CA GLY A 98 -13.13 12.65 15.30
C GLY A 98 -13.38 13.12 13.86
N PHE A 99 -13.33 12.21 12.89
CA PHE A 99 -13.63 12.52 11.48
C PHE A 99 -15.12 12.52 11.17
N ILE A 100 -15.95 11.91 12.03
CA ILE A 100 -17.41 11.84 11.95
C ILE A 100 -18.04 11.96 13.33
#